data_AF-A0A0G1VZ60-F1
#
_entry.id   AF-A0A0G1VZ60-F1
#
_cell.length_a   1.000
_cell.length_b   1.000
_cell.length_c   1.000
_cell.angle_alpha   90.00
_cell.angle_beta   90.00
_cell.angle_gamma   90.00
#
_symmetry.space_group_name_H-M   'P 1'
#
loop_
_entity.id
_entity.type
_entity.pdbx_description
1 polymer ?
#
loop_
_entity_poly.entity_id
_entity_poly.type
_entity_poly.pdbx_seq_one_letter_code
_entity_poly.pdbx_strand_id
1 'polypeptide(L)'
;NGQFLAARRIYQKVLTLDQYNQIATKNLKKLTSIKKKDIEEKPGTVMSPMIFLEEPGKTKIVECVHVAPSHVLSTLSAGQEVFLKVKNHGVEVRTPNQTYLAALPDDMSFKLQKMIAGGNTYQVIVKMVDKKTLHVLLRELTRGKRFAKQPSFTSTTSYVSFAKGGGRESVDMTPTGEDGEESPVEETGEV
;
A
#
# COMPACT_ATOMS: atom_id res chain seq x y z
N ASN A 1 30.97 -5.80 -3.98
CA ASN A 1 31.55 -5.62 -2.63
C ASN A 1 30.50 -5.30 -1.57
N GLY A 2 29.62 -6.25 -1.27
CA GLY A 2 28.68 -6.12 -0.14
C GLY A 2 29.39 -6.13 1.21
N GLN A 3 29.48 -4.98 1.88
CA GLN A 3 30.12 -4.83 3.20
C GLN A 3 29.21 -5.31 4.36
N PHE A 4 28.59 -6.49 4.25
CA PHE A 4 27.62 -7.01 5.23
C PHE A 4 28.20 -7.16 6.63
N LEU A 5 29.45 -7.62 6.72
CA LEU A 5 30.15 -7.78 7.99
C LEU A 5 30.43 -6.42 8.65
N ALA A 6 30.79 -5.42 7.86
CA ALA A 6 31.00 -4.06 8.36
C ALA A 6 29.67 -3.44 8.81
N ALA A 7 28.61 -3.57 8.01
CA ALA A 7 27.27 -3.11 8.36
C ALA A 7 26.78 -3.72 9.68
N ARG A 8 26.93 -5.04 9.85
CA ARG A 8 26.57 -5.72 11.10
C ARG A 8 27.33 -5.16 12.31
N ARG A 9 28.65 -4.97 12.20
CA ARG A 9 29.47 -4.40 13.27
C ARG A 9 29.07 -2.97 13.61
N ILE A 10 28.78 -2.15 12.59
CA ILE A 10 28.37 -0.75 12.78
C ILE A 10 27.04 -0.70 13.51
N TYR A 11 26.02 -1.44 13.08
CA TYR A 11 24.72 -1.42 13.77
C TYR A 11 24.80 -1.97 15.19
N GLN A 12 25.65 -2.96 15.46
CA GLN A 12 25.92 -3.43 16.82
C GLN A 12 26.53 -2.31 17.67
N LYS A 13 27.50 -1.57 17.14
CA LYS A 13 28.10 -0.42 17.83
C LYS A 13 27.09 0.71 18.06
N VAL A 14 26.19 0.98 17.09
CA VAL A 14 25.11 1.95 17.29
C VAL A 14 24.23 1.56 18.46
N LEU A 15 23.85 0.28 18.59
CA LEU A 15 23.05 -0.19 19.73
C LEU A 15 23.79 -0.15 21.07
N THR A 16 25.12 -0.17 21.09
CA THR A 16 25.88 0.07 22.33
C THR A 16 25.86 1.53 22.78
N LEU A 17 25.68 2.48 21.85
CA LEU A 17 25.60 3.91 22.14
C LEU A 17 24.16 4.37 22.40
N ASP A 18 23.22 3.84 21.62
CA ASP A 18 21.78 4.11 21.71
C ASP A 18 21.01 2.80 21.58
N GLN A 19 20.66 2.22 22.74
CA GLN A 19 19.96 0.94 22.83
C GLN A 19 18.54 0.98 22.23
N TYR A 20 17.93 2.16 22.12
CA TYR A 20 16.55 2.31 21.64
C TYR A 20 16.48 2.64 20.14
N ASN A 21 17.62 2.62 19.45
CA ASN A 21 17.70 2.91 18.03
C ASN A 21 16.93 1.85 17.21
N GLN A 22 15.71 2.20 16.82
CA GLN A 22 14.82 1.33 16.05
C GLN A 22 15.39 1.01 14.66
N ILE A 23 16.15 1.95 14.07
CA ILE A 23 16.77 1.78 12.75
C ILE A 23 17.86 0.70 12.82
N ALA A 24 18.77 0.78 13.79
CA ALA A 24 19.82 -0.21 13.98
C ALA A 24 19.25 -1.59 14.31
N THR A 25 18.22 -1.64 15.17
CA THR A 25 17.51 -2.88 15.51
C THR A 25 16.86 -3.52 14.29
N LYS A 26 16.15 -2.74 13.46
CA LYS A 26 15.48 -3.24 12.25
C LYS A 26 16.49 -3.76 11.23
N ASN A 27 17.57 -3.02 10.98
CA ASN A 27 18.59 -3.41 10.02
C ASN A 27 19.36 -4.66 10.47
N LEU A 28 19.70 -4.82 11.76
CA LEU A 28 20.32 -6.06 12.26
C LEU A 28 19.41 -7.28 12.12
N LYS A 29 18.11 -7.13 12.40
CA LYS A 29 17.11 -8.19 12.16
C LYS A 29 17.03 -8.57 10.67
N LYS A 30 17.15 -7.60 9.76
CA LYS A 30 17.22 -7.87 8.31
C LYS A 30 18.49 -8.63 7.95
N LEU A 31 19.65 -8.16 8.40
CA LEU A 31 20.96 -8.77 8.11
C LEU A 31 21.09 -10.21 8.61
N THR A 32 20.48 -10.54 9.76
CA THR A 32 20.49 -11.90 10.32
C THR A 32 19.61 -12.88 9.54
N SER A 33 18.63 -12.39 8.78
CA SER A 33 17.70 -13.23 8.01
C SER A 33 18.21 -13.59 6.61
N ILE A 34 19.29 -12.97 6.15
CA ILE A 34 19.89 -13.16 4.82
C ILE A 34 20.97 -14.24 4.89
N LYS A 35 20.84 -15.34 4.13
CA LYS A 35 21.95 -16.31 3.98
C LYS A 35 22.91 -15.81 2.92
N LYS A 36 24.22 -16.06 3.08
CA LYS A 36 25.25 -15.64 2.11
C LYS A 36 24.98 -16.09 0.67
N LYS A 37 24.29 -17.22 0.49
CA LYS A 37 23.91 -17.77 -0.83
C LYS A 37 22.77 -17.00 -1.51
N ASP A 38 21.98 -16.23 -0.76
CA ASP A 38 20.81 -15.51 -1.25
C ASP A 38 21.15 -14.07 -1.67
N ILE A 39 22.44 -13.69 -1.58
CA ILE A 39 22.93 -12.36 -1.92
C ILE A 39 23.33 -12.38 -3.40
N GLU A 40 22.40 -11.97 -4.25
CA GLU A 40 22.75 -11.57 -5.62
C GLU A 40 23.46 -10.22 -5.57
N GLU A 41 24.72 -10.15 -6.00
CA GLU A 41 25.39 -8.87 -6.26
C GLU A 41 24.71 -8.21 -7.46
N LYS A 42 23.65 -7.44 -7.20
CA LYS A 42 23.02 -6.63 -8.24
C LYS A 42 23.80 -5.33 -8.39
N PRO A 43 24.13 -4.91 -9.63
CA PRO A 43 24.58 -3.54 -9.86
C PRO A 43 23.51 -2.61 -9.30
N GLY A 44 23.91 -1.64 -8.48
CA GLY A 44 22.99 -0.70 -7.87
C GLY A 44 22.28 0.09 -8.96
N THR A 45 21.04 -0.28 -9.28
CA THR A 45 20.19 0.52 -10.16
C THR A 45 19.87 1.79 -9.40
N VAL A 46 20.56 2.88 -9.74
CA VAL A 46 20.25 4.21 -9.22
C VAL A 46 18.92 4.62 -9.84
N MET A 47 17.84 4.39 -9.11
CA MET A 47 16.51 4.82 -9.55
C MET A 47 16.27 6.27 -9.15
N SER A 48 15.81 7.07 -10.12
CA SER A 48 15.42 8.46 -9.86
C SER A 48 14.28 8.49 -8.83
N PRO A 49 14.36 9.33 -7.78
CA PRO A 49 13.28 9.51 -6.82
C PRO A 49 11.93 9.84 -7.47
N MET A 50 11.95 10.48 -8.64
CA MET A 50 10.76 10.83 -9.43
C MET A 50 9.89 9.61 -9.78
N ILE A 51 10.46 8.41 -9.83
CA ILE A 51 9.71 7.20 -10.18
C ILE A 51 8.66 6.82 -9.12
N PHE A 52 8.81 7.33 -7.89
CA PHE A 52 7.85 7.12 -6.81
C PHE A 52 6.76 8.19 -6.72
N LEU A 53 6.78 9.21 -7.59
CA LEU A 53 5.72 10.21 -7.65
C LEU A 53 4.44 9.55 -8.15
N GLU A 54 3.36 9.72 -7.38
CA GLU A 54 2.05 9.18 -7.73
C GLU A 54 1.40 10.05 -8.81
N GLU A 55 1.13 9.45 -9.97
CA GLU A 55 0.39 10.05 -11.06
C GLU A 55 -1.07 9.53 -11.03
N PRO A 56 -2.05 10.42 -10.84
CA PRO A 56 -3.47 10.04 -10.83
C PRO A 56 -3.84 9.23 -12.07
N GLY A 57 -4.47 8.07 -11.85
CA GLY A 57 -4.91 7.20 -12.93
C GLY A 57 -3.84 6.32 -13.58
N LYS A 58 -2.56 6.60 -13.35
CA LYS A 58 -1.41 5.89 -13.95
C LYS A 58 -0.60 5.08 -12.95
N THR A 59 -0.54 5.50 -11.70
CA THR A 59 0.14 4.74 -10.65
C THR A 59 -0.80 4.32 -9.55
N LYS A 60 -0.48 3.21 -8.88
CA LYS A 60 -1.17 2.78 -7.66
C LYS A 60 -0.21 1.99 -6.78
N ILE A 61 -0.23 2.27 -5.47
CA ILE A 61 0.43 1.43 -4.48
C ILE A 61 -0.55 0.30 -4.10
N VAL A 62 -0.05 -0.93 -4.12
CA VAL A 62 -0.84 -2.13 -3.79
C VAL A 62 -0.12 -2.91 -2.71
N GLU A 63 -0.83 -3.20 -1.63
CA GLU A 63 -0.43 -4.21 -0.66
C GLU A 63 -0.67 -5.59 -1.24
N CYS A 64 0.39 -6.40 -1.31
CA CYS A 64 0.30 -7.74 -1.85
C CYS A 64 -0.21 -8.74 -0.80
N VAL A 65 -0.86 -9.80 -1.26
CA VAL A 65 -1.36 -10.91 -0.44
C VAL A 65 -0.55 -12.18 -0.70
N HIS A 66 -0.66 -13.17 0.19
CA HIS A 66 0.06 -14.45 0.09
C HIS A 66 1.58 -14.27 -0.09
N VAL A 67 2.18 -13.38 0.70
CA VAL A 67 3.60 -13.04 0.57
C VAL A 67 4.51 -14.25 0.82
N ALA A 68 5.66 -14.25 0.13
CA ALA A 68 6.69 -15.27 0.27
C ALA A 68 7.30 -15.26 1.70
N PRO A 69 7.96 -16.35 2.10
CA PRO A 69 8.62 -16.42 3.40
C PRO A 69 9.66 -15.31 3.62
N SER A 70 9.85 -14.91 4.87
CA SER A 70 10.72 -13.79 5.25
C SER A 70 12.17 -13.87 4.73
N HIS A 71 12.73 -15.07 4.51
CA HIS A 71 14.08 -15.21 3.96
C HIS A 71 14.15 -14.75 2.49
N VAL A 72 13.10 -14.98 1.70
CA VAL A 72 12.98 -14.47 0.32
C VAL A 72 12.78 -12.96 0.34
N LEU A 73 11.84 -12.46 1.15
CA LEU A 73 11.57 -11.02 1.24
C LEU A 73 12.77 -10.20 1.73
N SER A 74 13.63 -10.78 2.58
CA SER A 74 14.83 -10.10 3.09
C SER A 74 15.86 -9.80 1.99
N THR A 75 15.80 -10.52 0.86
CA THR A 75 16.65 -10.25 -0.32
C THR A 75 16.21 -9.03 -1.11
N LEU A 76 14.97 -8.57 -0.92
CA LEU A 76 14.42 -7.42 -1.62
C LEU A 76 14.88 -6.10 -1.01
N SER A 77 14.99 -5.11 -1.88
CA SER A 77 15.22 -3.72 -1.51
C SER A 77 14.11 -2.83 -2.04
N ALA A 78 13.79 -1.76 -1.32
CA ALA A 78 12.91 -0.72 -1.84
C ALA A 78 13.56 -0.10 -3.10
N GLY A 79 12.75 0.20 -4.10
CA GLY A 79 13.22 0.61 -5.42
C GLY A 79 13.71 -0.54 -6.29
N GLN A 80 13.56 -1.80 -5.88
CA GLN A 80 13.88 -2.90 -6.79
C GLN A 80 12.73 -3.10 -7.81
N GLU A 81 13.06 -3.23 -9.08
CA GLU A 81 12.10 -3.62 -10.11
C GLU A 81 11.75 -5.12 -10.00
N VAL A 82 10.47 -5.41 -10.16
CA VAL A 82 9.87 -6.75 -10.12
C VAL A 82 8.86 -6.88 -11.26
N PHE A 83 8.39 -8.09 -11.52
CA PHE A 83 7.58 -8.38 -12.70
C PHE A 83 6.25 -9.04 -12.35
N LEU A 84 5.23 -8.73 -13.13
CA LEU A 84 3.93 -9.38 -13.05
C LEU A 84 3.94 -10.68 -13.84
N LYS A 85 3.38 -11.74 -13.27
CA LYS A 85 3.04 -12.97 -13.99
C LYS A 85 1.54 -13.18 -13.93
N VAL A 86 0.89 -13.03 -15.08
CA VAL A 86 -0.55 -13.26 -15.23
C VAL A 86 -0.83 -14.77 -15.22
N LYS A 87 -1.78 -15.20 -14.39
CA LYS A 87 -2.34 -16.55 -14.32
C LYS A 87 -3.86 -16.48 -14.54
N ASN A 88 -4.51 -17.64 -14.69
CA ASN A 88 -5.96 -17.71 -14.94
C ASN A 88 -6.80 -17.03 -13.84
N HIS A 89 -6.41 -17.18 -12.56
CA HIS A 89 -7.19 -16.69 -11.41
C HIS A 89 -6.42 -15.68 -10.55
N GLY A 90 -5.38 -15.05 -11.09
CA GLY A 90 -4.64 -14.05 -10.33
C GLY A 90 -3.45 -13.47 -11.08
N VAL A 91 -2.79 -12.50 -10.44
CA VAL A 91 -1.52 -11.94 -10.90
C VAL A 91 -0.50 -12.07 -9.79
N GLU A 92 0.64 -12.66 -10.11
CA GLU A 92 1.75 -12.82 -9.16
C GLU A 92 2.82 -11.76 -9.38
N VAL A 93 3.50 -11.38 -8.31
CA VAL A 93 4.71 -10.55 -8.34
C VAL A 93 5.92 -11.47 -8.20
N ARG A 94 6.89 -11.32 -9.11
CA ARG A 94 8.08 -12.16 -9.19
C ARG A 94 9.35 -11.35 -9.38
N THR A 95 10.48 -11.91 -8.96
CA THR A 95 11.81 -11.37 -9.28
C THR A 95 12.13 -11.53 -10.78
N PRO A 96 13.15 -10.83 -11.31
CA PRO A 96 13.66 -11.11 -12.66
C PRO A 96 13.97 -12.60 -12.90
N ASN A 97 14.46 -13.28 -11.85
CA ASN A 97 14.80 -14.71 -11.87
C ASN A 97 13.58 -15.63 -11.65
N GLN A 98 12.37 -15.12 -11.83
CA GLN A 98 11.10 -15.85 -11.71
C GLN A 98 10.77 -16.39 -10.31
N THR A 99 11.50 -15.99 -9.27
CA THR A 99 11.19 -16.32 -7.87
C THR A 99 9.89 -15.64 -7.44
N TYR A 100 8.97 -16.42 -6.87
CA TYR A 100 7.71 -15.90 -6.34
C TYR A 100 7.93 -14.98 -5.14
N LEU A 101 7.27 -13.82 -5.14
CA LEU A 101 7.32 -12.86 -4.03
C LEU A 101 5.98 -12.71 -3.33
N ALA A 102 4.89 -12.59 -4.07
CA ALA A 102 3.53 -12.46 -3.54
C ALA A 102 2.50 -12.56 -4.67
N ALA A 103 1.21 -12.55 -4.33
CA ALA A 103 0.10 -12.33 -5.25
C ALA A 103 -0.47 -10.92 -5.07
N LEU A 104 -1.05 -10.36 -6.13
CA LEU A 104 -1.87 -9.16 -6.02
C LEU A 104 -3.27 -9.53 -5.48
N PRO A 105 -3.94 -8.63 -4.74
CA PRO A 105 -5.35 -8.80 -4.37
C PRO A 105 -6.23 -9.07 -5.59
N ASP A 106 -7.35 -9.77 -5.38
CA ASP A 106 -8.20 -10.28 -6.47
C ASP A 106 -8.79 -9.16 -7.35
N ASP A 107 -9.20 -8.04 -6.73
CA ASP A 107 -9.72 -6.86 -7.42
C ASP A 107 -8.68 -6.25 -8.38
N MET A 108 -7.44 -6.14 -7.90
CA MET A 108 -6.31 -5.65 -8.68
C MET A 108 -5.89 -6.63 -9.75
N SER A 109 -5.87 -7.93 -9.43
CA SER A 109 -5.55 -9.00 -10.37
C SER A 109 -6.53 -9.02 -11.54
N PHE A 110 -7.84 -9.02 -11.26
CA PHE A 110 -8.89 -9.02 -12.28
C PHE A 110 -8.81 -7.79 -13.18
N LYS A 111 -8.58 -6.61 -12.59
CA LYS A 111 -8.43 -5.37 -13.35
C LYS A 111 -7.20 -5.41 -14.26
N LEU A 112 -6.04 -5.77 -13.72
CA LEU A 112 -4.79 -5.82 -14.50
C LEU A 112 -4.84 -6.85 -15.60
N GLN A 113 -5.40 -8.04 -15.36
CA GLN A 113 -5.59 -9.06 -16.40
C GLN A 113 -6.33 -8.49 -17.62
N LYS A 114 -7.47 -7.82 -17.37
CA LYS A 114 -8.27 -7.19 -18.42
C LYS A 114 -7.48 -6.11 -19.17
N MET A 115 -6.72 -5.28 -18.47
CA MET A 115 -6.00 -4.16 -19.08
C MET A 115 -4.74 -4.60 -19.83
N ILE A 116 -3.98 -5.55 -19.29
CA ILE A 116 -2.85 -6.19 -19.97
C ILE A 116 -3.33 -6.88 -21.25
N ALA A 117 -4.44 -7.62 -21.20
CA ALA A 117 -5.04 -8.24 -22.38
C ALA A 117 -5.51 -7.22 -23.43
N GLY A 118 -5.79 -5.97 -23.05
CA GLY A 118 -6.09 -4.87 -23.97
C GLY A 118 -4.87 -4.10 -24.49
N GLY A 119 -3.66 -4.53 -24.14
CA GLY A 119 -2.40 -3.94 -24.61
C GLY A 119 -1.79 -2.89 -23.69
N ASN A 120 -2.24 -2.77 -22.44
CA ASN A 120 -1.58 -1.90 -21.46
C ASN A 120 -0.30 -2.57 -20.93
N THR A 121 0.74 -1.79 -20.68
CA THR A 121 1.99 -2.27 -20.08
C THR A 121 2.26 -1.58 -18.76
N TYR A 122 2.91 -2.31 -17.85
CA TYR A 122 3.12 -1.88 -16.48
C TYR A 122 4.54 -2.13 -16.04
N GLN A 123 5.08 -1.16 -15.32
CA GLN A 123 6.27 -1.29 -14.50
C GLN A 123 5.87 -1.55 -13.06
N VAL A 124 6.60 -2.41 -12.37
CA VAL A 124 6.35 -2.73 -10.96
C VAL A 124 7.61 -2.58 -10.14
N ILE A 125 7.52 -1.81 -9.06
CA ILE A 125 8.65 -1.46 -8.22
C ILE A 125 8.30 -1.76 -6.77
N VAL A 126 9.23 -2.37 -6.03
CA VAL A 126 9.06 -2.57 -4.59
C VAL A 126 9.06 -1.21 -3.90
N LYS A 127 7.91 -0.82 -3.33
CA LYS A 127 7.79 0.43 -2.55
C LYS A 127 8.26 0.23 -1.12
N MET A 128 7.82 -0.86 -0.49
CA MET A 128 8.15 -1.22 0.88
C MET A 128 8.14 -2.74 1.02
N VAL A 129 9.07 -3.25 1.83
CA VAL A 129 9.13 -4.67 2.19
C VAL A 129 9.44 -4.80 3.68
N ASP A 130 8.70 -5.67 4.36
CA ASP A 130 8.98 -6.12 5.72
C ASP A 130 8.89 -7.67 5.78
N LYS A 131 8.97 -8.25 6.98
CA LYS A 131 8.99 -9.71 7.19
C LYS A 131 7.76 -10.44 6.68
N LYS A 132 6.62 -9.76 6.65
CA LYS A 132 5.29 -10.32 6.31
C LYS A 132 4.46 -9.41 5.39
N THR A 133 5.02 -8.30 4.93
CA THR A 133 4.31 -7.33 4.11
C THR A 133 5.16 -6.94 2.91
N LEU A 134 4.50 -6.77 1.78
CA LEU A 134 5.11 -6.32 0.53
C LEU A 134 4.16 -5.33 -0.13
N HIS A 135 4.61 -4.09 -0.28
CA HIS A 135 3.91 -3.08 -1.07
C HIS A 135 4.67 -2.84 -2.36
N VAL A 136 3.94 -2.89 -3.47
CA VAL A 136 4.48 -2.58 -4.80
C VAL A 136 3.82 -1.34 -5.35
N LEU A 137 4.60 -0.53 -6.04
CA LEU A 137 4.12 0.55 -6.89
C LEU A 137 3.92 -0.03 -8.29
N LEU A 138 2.68 0.01 -8.77
CA LEU A 138 2.34 -0.26 -10.16
C LEU A 138 2.33 1.07 -10.92
N ARG A 139 2.97 1.12 -12.08
CA ARG A 139 3.00 2.29 -12.98
C ARG A 139 2.63 1.85 -14.38
N GLU A 140 1.57 2.42 -14.95
CA GLU A 140 1.23 2.28 -16.37
C GLU A 140 2.33 2.97 -17.20
N LEU A 141 2.97 2.21 -18.09
CA LEU A 141 3.95 2.74 -19.05
C LEU A 141 3.27 3.14 -20.35
N THR A 142 2.50 2.21 -20.92
CA THR A 142 1.73 2.45 -22.15
C THR A 142 0.30 1.99 -21.98
N ARG A 143 -0.61 2.70 -22.66
CA ARG A 143 -2.03 2.40 -22.67
C ARG A 143 -2.42 1.83 -24.03
N GLY A 144 -3.09 0.68 -24.03
CA GLY A 144 -3.60 0.06 -25.25
C GLY A 144 -4.78 0.84 -25.82
N LYS A 145 -4.99 0.72 -27.14
CA LYS A 145 -6.09 1.41 -27.86
C LYS A 145 -7.46 1.11 -27.25
N ARG A 146 -7.66 -0.12 -26.79
CA ARG A 146 -8.92 -0.58 -26.16
C ARG A 146 -9.30 0.23 -24.92
N PHE A 147 -8.31 0.73 -24.19
CA PHE A 147 -8.52 1.44 -22.93
C PHE A 147 -8.09 2.91 -23.01
N ALA A 148 -7.91 3.50 -24.20
CA ALA A 148 -7.37 4.86 -24.37
C ALA A 148 -8.03 5.91 -23.45
N LYS A 149 -9.35 5.83 -23.27
CA LYS A 149 -10.16 6.74 -22.45
C LYS A 149 -10.39 6.29 -21.00
N GLN A 150 -9.84 5.15 -20.59
CA GLN A 150 -10.03 4.57 -19.26
C GLN A 150 -8.69 4.51 -18.51
N PRO A 151 -8.56 5.16 -17.33
CA PRO A 151 -7.35 5.08 -16.53
C PRO A 151 -7.17 3.69 -15.92
N SER A 152 -5.89 3.30 -15.74
CA SER A 152 -5.54 2.02 -15.13
C SER A 152 -5.94 1.91 -13.68
N PHE A 153 -5.84 3.01 -12.94
CA PHE A 153 -6.11 3.03 -11.51
C PHE A 153 -7.16 4.10 -11.20
N THR A 154 -8.00 3.83 -10.21
CA THR A 154 -8.91 4.84 -9.67
C THR A 154 -8.15 5.65 -8.64
N SER A 155 -8.36 6.98 -8.60
CA SER A 155 -7.76 7.81 -7.56
C SER A 155 -8.32 7.40 -6.21
N THR A 156 -7.44 7.03 -5.27
CA THR A 156 -7.84 6.74 -3.88
C THR A 156 -8.03 8.03 -3.08
N THR A 157 -7.66 9.18 -3.63
CA THR A 157 -7.79 10.47 -2.95
C THR A 157 -9.25 10.90 -2.92
N SER A 158 -9.95 10.55 -1.84
CA SER A 158 -11.05 11.36 -1.34
C SER A 158 -10.47 12.73 -0.93
N TYR A 159 -10.32 13.63 -1.90
CA TYR A 159 -9.95 15.01 -1.63
C TYR A 159 -11.12 15.63 -0.86
N VAL A 160 -11.03 15.64 0.47
CA VAL A 160 -11.87 16.52 1.28
C VAL A 160 -11.31 17.92 1.10
N SER A 161 -12.01 18.73 0.32
CA SER A 161 -11.68 20.15 0.17
C SER A 161 -11.75 20.81 1.55
N PHE A 162 -10.60 21.14 2.15
CA PHE A 162 -10.53 22.06 3.30
C PHE A 162 -10.75 23.52 2.86
N ALA A 163 -11.63 23.73 1.88
CA ALA A 163 -12.10 25.07 1.53
C ALA A 163 -12.94 25.57 2.71
N LYS A 164 -12.24 26.22 3.63
CA LYS A 164 -12.77 27.02 4.73
C LYS A 164 -13.78 28.00 4.11
N GLY A 165 -15.06 27.72 4.29
CA GLY A 165 -16.14 28.55 3.76
C GLY A 165 -17.40 28.41 4.61
N GLY A 166 -17.74 29.50 5.32
CA GLY A 166 -19.10 29.83 5.72
C GLY A 166 -19.61 29.17 7.00
N GLY A 167 -20.10 30.00 7.92
CA GLY A 167 -20.53 29.61 9.25
C GLY A 167 -21.62 28.53 9.29
N ARG A 168 -21.53 27.67 10.30
CA ARG A 168 -22.73 27.06 10.88
C ARG A 168 -23.37 28.13 11.75
N GLU A 169 -24.33 28.87 11.21
CA GLU A 169 -25.35 29.48 12.04
C GLU A 169 -26.15 28.34 12.67
N SER A 170 -26.12 28.29 14.00
CA SER A 170 -27.07 27.51 14.77
C SER A 170 -28.46 28.08 14.50
N VAL A 171 -29.31 27.32 13.81
CA VAL A 171 -30.72 27.66 13.71
C VAL A 171 -31.33 27.46 15.09
N ASP A 172 -31.57 28.59 15.76
CA ASP A 172 -32.35 28.70 16.98
C ASP A 172 -33.81 28.37 16.66
N MET A 173 -34.39 27.42 17.39
CA MET A 173 -35.78 27.00 17.24
C MET A 173 -36.43 26.98 18.62
N THR A 174 -36.88 28.14 19.06
CA THR A 174 -38.04 28.30 19.96
C THR A 174 -38.69 29.66 19.63
N PRO A 175 -39.94 29.97 20.05
CA PRO A 175 -41.11 29.14 20.35
C PRO A 175 -42.41 29.71 19.70
N THR A 176 -43.50 28.94 19.63
CA THR A 176 -44.89 29.45 19.46
C THR A 176 -45.81 28.25 19.73
N GLY A 177 -46.47 28.13 20.89
CA GLY A 177 -47.55 28.98 21.42
C GLY A 177 -48.88 28.26 21.11
N GLU A 178 -49.41 27.47 22.04
CA GLU A 178 -50.70 27.70 22.76
C GLU A 178 -51.92 27.46 21.84
N ASP A 179 -52.93 26.62 22.13
CA ASP A 179 -53.78 26.40 23.31
C ASP A 179 -54.26 24.91 23.29
N GLY A 180 -54.58 24.19 24.38
CA GLY A 180 -55.42 24.52 25.51
C GLY A 180 -56.69 23.65 25.43
N GLU A 181 -56.87 22.71 26.38
CA GLU A 181 -58.13 22.48 27.10
C GLU A 181 -58.05 21.25 28.03
N GLU A 182 -58.33 21.51 29.31
CA GLU A 182 -58.58 20.59 30.42
C GLU A 182 -59.83 19.74 30.22
N SER A 183 -59.86 18.53 30.81
CA SER A 183 -60.89 18.14 31.80
C SER A 183 -60.63 16.75 32.43
N PRO A 184 -61.21 16.46 33.62
CA PRO A 184 -60.70 15.47 34.59
C PRO A 184 -61.66 14.31 34.96
N VAL A 185 -61.16 13.34 35.76
CA VAL A 185 -61.85 12.28 36.58
C VAL A 185 -62.66 11.22 35.76
N GLU A 186 -62.70 9.91 36.03
CA GLU A 186 -63.11 9.20 37.25
C GLU A 186 -62.77 7.69 37.23
N GLU A 187 -62.98 7.09 38.41
CA GLU A 187 -62.63 5.78 38.97
C GLU A 187 -63.47 4.57 38.46
N THR A 188 -63.20 3.39 39.05
CA THR A 188 -63.85 2.05 38.98
C THR A 188 -63.08 1.02 38.14
N GLY A 189 -62.79 -0.21 38.57
CA GLY A 189 -63.10 -0.98 39.78
C GLY A 189 -62.59 -2.43 39.61
N GLU A 190 -62.22 -3.03 40.74
CA GLU A 190 -61.94 -4.43 41.13
C GLU A 190 -62.09 -5.61 40.13
N VAL A 191 -61.17 -6.58 40.24
CA VAL A 191 -61.36 -7.85 40.99
C VAL A 191 -60.03 -8.42 41.49
#